data_AF-J0PZD8-F1
#
_entry.id   AF-J0PZD8-F1
#
_cell.length_a   1.000
_cell.length_b   1.000
_cell.length_c   1.000
_cell.angle_alpha   90.00
_cell.angle_beta   90.00
_cell.angle_gamma   90.00
#
_symmetry.space_group_name_H-M   'P 1'
#
loop_
_entity.id
_entity.type
_entity.pdbx_description
1 polymer ?
#
loop_
_entity_poly.entity_id
_entity_poly.type
_entity_poly.pdbx_seq_one_letter_code
_entity_poly.pdbx_strand_id
1 'polypeptide(L)'
;MKKTLPFEKDGFLFSGLKGKPISDATMAKYMTLCGLTYRPHGFRSSLRDWIAETTSTPFEIAESILAHTVGNSVIKAYMRTDFLEQRRILLEQWASFISGEA
;
A
#
# COMPACT_ATOMS: atom_id res chain seq x y z
N MET A 1 11.49 28.33 -1.17
CA MET A 1 10.33 27.79 -0.42
C MET A 1 9.84 26.54 -1.12
N LYS A 2 9.80 25.39 -0.42
CA LYS A 2 9.19 24.16 -0.97
C LYS A 2 7.70 24.44 -1.17
N LYS A 3 7.22 24.34 -2.42
CA LYS A 3 5.78 24.38 -2.71
C LYS A 3 5.17 23.13 -2.08
N THR A 4 4.30 23.33 -1.09
CA THR A 4 3.41 22.30 -0.55
C THR A 4 2.55 21.76 -1.69
N LEU A 5 2.41 20.44 -1.77
CA LEU A 5 1.54 19.79 -2.76
C LEU A 5 0.06 20.12 -2.45
N PRO A 6 -0.83 20.12 -3.45
CA PRO A 6 -2.27 20.21 -3.20
C PRO A 6 -2.69 19.19 -2.15
N PHE A 7 -3.51 19.60 -1.17
CA PHE A 7 -4.00 18.79 -0.04
C PHE A 7 -2.99 18.42 1.04
N GLU A 8 -1.72 18.81 0.91
CA GLU A 8 -0.72 18.61 1.96
C GLU A 8 -0.97 19.55 3.16
N LYS A 9 -0.96 18.98 4.37
CA LYS A 9 -0.98 19.73 5.63
C LYS A 9 0.12 19.21 6.54
N ASP A 10 0.93 20.11 7.11
CA ASP A 10 2.04 19.77 8.01
C ASP A 10 3.04 18.73 7.46
N GLY A 11 3.22 18.65 6.13
CA GLY A 11 4.09 17.65 5.50
C GLY A 11 3.42 16.29 5.22
N PHE A 12 2.13 16.14 5.49
CA PHE A 12 1.39 14.89 5.31
C PHE A 12 0.17 15.09 4.40
N LEU A 13 -0.13 14.08 3.57
CA LEU A 13 -1.40 14.03 2.84
C LEU A 13 -2.58 13.82 3.80
N PHE A 14 -2.38 13.04 4.87
CA PHE A 14 -3.36 12.79 5.93
C PHE A 14 -2.81 13.24 7.28
N SER A 15 -2.90 14.55 7.56
CA SER A 15 -2.45 15.15 8.83
C SER A 15 -3.52 15.06 9.92
N GLY A 16 -3.11 14.65 11.11
CA GLY A 16 -3.88 14.69 12.35
C GLY A 16 -3.77 16.02 13.09
N LEU A 17 -4.32 16.07 14.30
CA LEU A 17 -4.55 17.32 15.06
C LEU A 17 -3.30 18.04 15.61
N LYS A 18 -2.09 17.51 15.38
CA LYS A 18 -0.84 18.05 15.96
C LYS A 18 0.36 17.96 14.99
N GLY A 19 0.14 18.14 13.69
CA GLY A 19 1.20 18.02 12.69
C GLY A 19 1.87 16.63 12.68
N LYS A 20 1.08 15.60 12.96
CA LYS A 20 1.47 14.19 12.92
C LYS A 20 0.59 13.47 11.91
N PRO A 21 1.03 12.37 11.29
CA PRO A 21 0.14 11.57 10.46
C PRO A 21 -1.04 11.05 11.29
N ILE A 22 -2.18 10.78 10.64
CA ILE A 22 -3.29 10.08 11.28
C ILE A 22 -2.81 8.73 11.83
N SER A 23 -3.39 8.30 12.95
CA SER A 23 -3.13 6.96 13.50
C SER A 23 -3.95 5.90 12.76
N ASP A 24 -3.48 4.66 12.77
CA ASP A 24 -4.24 3.52 12.23
C ASP A 24 -5.64 3.41 12.85
N ALA A 25 -5.75 3.69 14.15
CA ALA A 25 -7.03 3.72 14.86
C ALA A 25 -8.01 4.77 14.31
N THR A 26 -7.50 5.88 13.77
CA THR A 26 -8.32 6.91 13.13
C THR A 26 -9.04 6.35 11.92
N MET A 27 -8.31 5.63 11.04
CA MET A 27 -8.89 5.00 9.86
C MET A 27 -9.90 3.91 10.26
N ALA A 28 -9.54 3.04 11.21
CA ALA A 28 -10.45 1.97 11.66
C ALA A 28 -11.76 2.53 12.26
N LYS A 29 -11.68 3.61 13.04
CA LYS A 29 -12.86 4.29 13.59
C LYS A 29 -13.70 4.92 12.48
N TYR A 30 -13.09 5.57 11.51
CA TYR A 30 -13.79 6.16 10.37
C TYR A 30 -14.58 5.11 9.58
N MET A 31 -13.96 3.97 9.26
CA MET A 31 -14.64 2.86 8.58
C MET A 31 -15.84 2.34 9.38
N THR A 32 -15.69 2.23 10.70
CA THR A 32 -16.78 1.81 11.59
C THR A 32 -17.94 2.81 11.59
N LEU A 33 -17.64 4.12 11.62
CA LEU A 33 -18.65 5.18 11.53
C LEU A 33 -19.40 5.16 10.20
N CYS A 34 -18.73 4.76 9.11
CA CYS A 34 -19.36 4.58 7.80
C CYS A 34 -20.17 3.27 7.70
N GLY A 35 -20.26 2.47 8.78
CA GLY A 35 -20.96 1.17 8.76
C GLY A 35 -20.24 0.09 7.97
N LEU A 36 -18.95 0.27 7.64
CA LEU A 36 -18.19 -0.73 6.90
C LEU A 36 -17.79 -1.89 7.83
N THR A 37 -18.08 -3.11 7.38
CA THR A 37 -17.70 -4.35 8.09
C THR A 37 -16.21 -4.67 7.94
N TYR A 38 -15.53 -4.06 6.98
CA TYR A 38 -14.13 -4.29 6.65
C TYR A 38 -13.16 -3.56 7.60
N ARG A 39 -11.86 -3.88 7.46
CA ARG A 39 -10.76 -3.31 8.25
C ARG A 39 -9.62 -2.85 7.36
N PRO A 40 -8.78 -1.90 7.81
CA PRO A 40 -7.65 -1.42 7.00
C PRO A 40 -6.69 -2.52 6.54
N HIS A 41 -6.45 -3.55 7.36
CA HIS A 41 -5.62 -4.69 6.96
C HIS A 41 -6.24 -5.53 5.84
N GLY A 42 -7.58 -5.56 5.74
CA GLY A 42 -8.31 -6.26 4.69
C GLY A 42 -7.95 -5.75 3.29
N PHE A 43 -7.65 -4.45 3.14
CA PHE A 43 -7.22 -3.89 1.86
C PHE A 43 -5.89 -4.49 1.37
N ARG A 44 -4.94 -4.75 2.28
CA ARG A 44 -3.66 -5.39 1.92
C ARG A 44 -3.85 -6.86 1.55
N SER A 45 -4.70 -7.58 2.30
CA SER A 45 -5.05 -8.97 1.99
C SER A 45 -5.71 -9.08 0.62
N SER A 46 -6.68 -8.22 0.30
CA SER A 46 -7.34 -8.23 -1.02
C SER A 46 -6.37 -8.05 -2.17
N LEU A 47 -5.43 -7.11 -2.07
CA LEU A 47 -4.38 -6.95 -3.08
C LEU A 47 -3.49 -8.20 -3.16
N ARG A 48 -3.11 -8.77 -2.02
CA ARG A 48 -2.23 -9.95 -1.97
C ARG A 48 -2.86 -11.19 -2.59
N ASP A 49 -4.13 -11.41 -2.29
CA ASP A 49 -4.92 -12.55 -2.77
C ASP A 49 -5.15 -12.38 -4.28
N TRP A 50 -5.52 -11.18 -4.73
CA TRP A 50 -5.67 -10.90 -6.15
C TRP A 50 -4.37 -11.14 -6.93
N ILE A 51 -3.22 -10.70 -6.43
CA ILE A 51 -1.91 -10.98 -7.07
C ILE A 51 -1.68 -12.50 -7.17
N ALA A 52 -2.02 -13.25 -6.11
CA ALA A 52 -1.82 -14.71 -6.06
C ALA A 52 -2.70 -15.46 -7.06
N GLU A 53 -3.94 -15.02 -7.23
CA GLU A 53 -4.96 -15.72 -8.01
C GLU A 53 -4.92 -15.36 -9.49
N THR A 54 -4.51 -14.14 -9.84
CA THR A 54 -4.69 -13.58 -11.18
C THR A 54 -3.40 -13.34 -11.94
N THR A 55 -2.24 -13.50 -11.29
CA THR A 55 -0.94 -13.19 -11.91
C THR A 55 0.08 -14.30 -11.67
N SER A 56 1.17 -14.30 -12.44
CA SER A 56 2.34 -15.15 -12.22
C SER A 56 3.47 -14.39 -11.49
N THR A 57 3.11 -13.39 -10.68
CA THR A 57 4.08 -12.53 -10.00
C THR A 57 4.88 -13.32 -8.96
N PRO A 58 6.23 -13.22 -8.97
CA PRO A 58 7.08 -13.79 -7.93
C PRO A 58 6.74 -13.30 -6.52
N PHE A 59 6.91 -14.18 -5.54
CA PHE A 59 6.60 -13.90 -4.13
C PHE A 59 7.28 -12.63 -3.61
N GLU A 60 8.57 -12.45 -3.93
CA GLU A 60 9.36 -11.31 -3.48
C GLU A 60 8.79 -9.98 -3.96
N ILE A 61 8.27 -9.94 -5.19
CA ILE A 61 7.67 -8.75 -5.79
C ILE A 61 6.31 -8.47 -5.15
N ALA A 62 5.48 -9.50 -5.00
CA ALA A 62 4.16 -9.40 -4.38
C ALA A 62 4.23 -8.88 -2.94
N GLU A 63 5.16 -9.39 -2.14
CA GLU A 63 5.38 -8.93 -0.76
C GLU A 63 5.99 -7.52 -0.70
N SER A 64 6.90 -7.19 -1.64
CA SER A 64 7.51 -5.86 -1.71
C SER A 64 6.49 -4.76 -2.01
N ILE A 65 5.41 -5.05 -2.76
CA ILE A 65 4.29 -4.10 -2.96
C ILE A 65 3.65 -3.71 -1.63
N LEU A 66 3.54 -4.64 -0.70
CA LEU A 66 2.93 -4.43 0.61
C LEU A 66 3.90 -3.81 1.63
N ALA A 67 5.10 -3.44 1.18
CA ALA A 67 6.23 -3.02 2.03
C ALA A 67 6.62 -4.07 3.08
N HIS A 68 6.32 -5.35 2.80
CA HIS A 68 6.80 -6.44 3.63
C HIS A 68 8.28 -6.68 3.37
N THR A 69 8.96 -7.09 4.43
CA THR A 69 10.37 -7.39 4.36
C THR A 69 10.55 -8.87 4.02
N VAL A 70 11.15 -9.15 2.85
CA VAL A 70 11.31 -10.52 2.33
C VAL A 70 12.70 -11.07 2.63
N GLY A 71 12.78 -12.38 2.90
CA GLY A 71 14.04 -13.10 3.08
C GLY A 71 14.70 -12.92 4.45
N ASN A 72 15.78 -13.68 4.68
CA ASN A 72 16.61 -13.57 5.86
C ASN A 72 17.71 -12.49 5.67
N SER A 73 18.55 -12.27 6.69
CA SER A 73 19.64 -11.29 6.64
C SER A 73 20.61 -11.53 5.47
N VAL A 74 20.86 -12.78 5.11
CA VAL A 74 21.74 -13.16 3.99
C VAL A 74 21.12 -12.74 2.66
N ILE A 75 19.86 -13.11 2.40
CA ILE A 75 19.16 -12.77 1.15
C ILE A 75 19.09 -11.25 0.99
N LYS A 76 18.78 -10.50 2.06
CA LYS A 76 18.73 -9.02 2.03
C LYS A 76 20.06 -8.36 1.73
N ALA A 77 21.19 -8.98 2.09
CA ALA A 77 22.50 -8.42 1.80
C ALA A 77 22.76 -8.36 0.28
N TYR A 78 22.24 -9.34 -0.46
CA TYR A 78 22.39 -9.47 -1.92
C TYR A 78 21.20 -8.88 -2.69
N MET A 79 19.97 -9.02 -2.18
CA MET A 79 18.75 -8.49 -2.79
C MET A 79 18.52 -7.05 -2.34
N ARG A 80 19.20 -6.12 -3.01
CA ARG A 80 19.10 -4.66 -2.76
C ARG A 80 18.04 -3.96 -3.60
N THR A 81 17.39 -4.68 -4.50
CA THR A 81 16.32 -4.15 -5.34
C THR A 81 15.03 -4.02 -4.53
N ASP A 82 14.24 -3.00 -4.85
CA ASP A 82 12.88 -2.79 -4.37
C ASP A 82 11.83 -3.18 -5.41
N PHE A 83 12.27 -3.71 -6.56
CA PHE A 83 11.46 -4.11 -7.72
C PHE A 83 10.54 -3.00 -8.24
N LEU A 84 10.97 -1.73 -8.15
CA LEU A 84 10.10 -0.58 -8.40
C LEU A 84 9.34 -0.65 -9.73
N GLU A 85 10.01 -1.05 -10.82
CA GLU A 85 9.39 -1.11 -12.14
C GLU A 85 8.36 -2.24 -12.26
N GLN A 86 8.68 -3.43 -11.72
CA GLN A 86 7.72 -4.54 -11.68
C GLN A 86 6.52 -4.20 -10.79
N ARG A 87 6.75 -3.51 -9.67
CA ARG A 87 5.70 -3.04 -8.78
C ARG A 87 4.81 -2.00 -9.45
N ARG A 88 5.37 -1.11 -10.26
CA ARG A 88 4.62 -0.10 -11.02
C ARG A 88 3.62 -0.77 -11.96
N ILE A 89 4.08 -1.70 -12.80
CA ILE A 89 3.23 -2.42 -13.75
C ILE A 89 2.11 -3.17 -13.01
N LEU A 90 2.43 -3.85 -11.92
CA LEU A 90 1.44 -4.61 -11.16
C LEU A 90 0.41 -3.71 -10.46
N LEU A 91 0.82 -2.55 -9.94
CA LEU A 91 -0.09 -1.57 -9.36
C LEU A 91 -0.98 -0.90 -10.41
N GLU A 92 -0.52 -0.73 -11.64
CA GLU A 92 -1.34 -0.24 -12.77
C GLU A 92 -2.41 -1.27 -13.16
N GLN A 93 -2.06 -2.55 -13.20
CA GLN A 93 -3.03 -3.63 -13.42
C GLN A 93 -4.06 -3.69 -12.30
N TRP A 94 -3.62 -3.61 -11.04
CA TRP A 94 -4.51 -3.56 -9.89
C TRP A 94 -5.46 -2.36 -9.96
N ALA A 95 -4.94 -1.17 -10.29
CA ALA A 95 -5.74 0.05 -10.43
C ALA A 95 -6.82 -0.12 -11.51
N SER A 96 -6.48 -0.71 -12.65
CA SER A 96 -7.43 -0.99 -13.74
C SER A 96 -8.52 -1.97 -13.28
N PHE A 97 -8.15 -3.01 -12.53
CA PHE A 97 -9.09 -3.99 -11.99
C PHE A 97 -10.10 -3.37 -11.01
N ILE A 98 -9.64 -2.60 -10.03
CA ILE A 98 -10.54 -2.01 -9.01
C ILE A 98 -11.38 -0.83 -9.51
N SER A 99 -10.96 -0.18 -10.60
CA SER A 99 -11.73 0.89 -11.26
C SER A 99 -12.75 0.35 -12.26
N GLY A 100 -12.69 -0.93 -12.61
CA GLY A 100 -13.54 -1.53 -13.63
C GLY A 100 -13.13 -1.17 -15.06
N GLU A 101 -11.87 -0.76 -15.27
CA GLU A 101 -11.29 -0.45 -16.57
C GLU A 101 -10.60 -1.66 -17.23
N ALA A 102 -10.55 -2.79 -16.52
CA ALA A 102 -9.92 -4.05 -16.94
C ALA A 102 -10.86 -4.97 -17.74
#